data_AF-A0A7W1MTQ0-F1
#
_entry.id   AF-A0A7W1MTQ0-F1
#
_cell.length_a   1.000
_cell.length_b   1.000
_cell.length_c   1.000
_cell.angle_alpha   90.00
_cell.angle_beta   90.00
_cell.angle_gamma   90.00
#
_symmetry.space_group_name_H-M   'P 1'
#
loop_
_entity.id
_entity.type
_entity.pdbx_description
1 polymer ?
#
loop_
_entity_poly.entity_id
_entity_poly.type
_entity_poly.pdbx_seq_one_letter_code
_entity_poly.pdbx_strand_id
1 'polypeptide(L)'
;MRQQPHSPPRPPIGMVLLAAFFAFGLTACTVTIVALVFSGGVLDGVWKLNPEAHAGFQRIGTLWSVLLMLVVGMACAAASYGLAKGRWWGRRLAIGILIVNLIGDCANATVRRDPRTLIGLPIGGAMVVYLWPRREEER
;
A
#
# COMPACT_ATOMS: atom_id res chain seq x y z
N MET A 1 -17.98 4.17 -45.56
CA MET A 1 -17.25 3.47 -44.47
C MET A 1 -16.91 4.49 -43.38
N ARG A 2 -17.66 4.54 -42.26
CA ARG A 2 -17.35 5.43 -41.12
C ARG A 2 -16.26 4.77 -40.28
N GLN A 3 -15.09 5.40 -40.19
CA GLN A 3 -14.07 5.04 -39.22
C GLN A 3 -14.67 5.26 -37.82
N GLN A 4 -14.80 4.20 -37.02
CA GLN A 4 -15.15 4.35 -35.61
C GLN A 4 -13.95 4.96 -34.87
N PRO A 5 -14.13 5.95 -33.98
CA PRO A 5 -13.05 6.46 -33.15
C PRO A 5 -12.58 5.33 -32.23
N HIS A 6 -11.33 4.91 -32.41
CA HIS A 6 -10.70 3.90 -31.56
C HIS A 6 -10.43 4.57 -30.21
N SER A 7 -11.41 4.52 -29.33
CA SER A 7 -11.22 4.97 -27.95
C SER A 7 -10.05 4.16 -27.38
N PRO A 8 -9.00 4.79 -26.82
CA PRO A 8 -7.92 4.04 -26.23
C PRO A 8 -8.51 3.07 -25.19
N PRO A 9 -8.06 1.81 -25.15
CA PRO A 9 -8.57 0.85 -24.19
C PRO A 9 -8.44 1.45 -22.79
N ARG A 10 -9.57 1.55 -22.08
CA ARG A 10 -9.59 2.08 -20.72
C ARG A 10 -8.69 1.18 -19.86
N PRO A 11 -7.81 1.77 -19.02
CA PRO A 11 -7.01 0.96 -18.13
C PRO A 11 -7.95 0.10 -17.27
N PRO A 12 -7.62 -1.19 -17.06
CA PRO A 12 -8.49 -2.08 -16.30
C PRO A 12 -8.73 -1.47 -14.91
N ILE A 13 -10.01 -1.46 -14.50
CA ILE A 13 -10.48 -0.76 -13.28
C ILE A 13 -9.64 -1.16 -12.05
N GLY A 14 -9.25 -2.43 -11.94
CA GLY A 14 -8.42 -2.88 -10.83
C GLY A 14 -7.02 -2.23 -10.77
N MET A 15 -6.39 -1.93 -11.92
CA MET A 15 -5.11 -1.20 -11.92
C MET A 15 -5.28 0.23 -11.42
N VAL A 16 -6.39 0.89 -11.78
CA VAL A 16 -6.71 2.25 -11.30
C VAL A 16 -6.97 2.24 -9.80
N LEU A 17 -7.76 1.28 -9.31
CA LEU A 17 -8.02 1.12 -7.88
C LEU A 17 -6.75 0.83 -7.08
N LEU A 18 -5.86 -0.03 -7.59
CA LEU A 18 -4.58 -0.32 -6.95
C LEU A 18 -3.66 0.89 -6.96
N ALA A 19 -3.57 1.62 -8.08
CA ALA A 19 -2.78 2.84 -8.14
C ALA A 19 -3.28 3.89 -7.12
N ALA A 20 -4.60 4.05 -6.99
CA ALA A 20 -5.23 4.91 -5.99
C ALA A 20 -4.95 4.42 -4.55
N PHE A 21 -5.00 3.11 -4.31
CA PHE A 21 -4.66 2.51 -3.02
C PHE A 21 -3.22 2.79 -2.61
N PHE A 22 -2.25 2.63 -3.52
CA PHE A 22 -0.85 2.98 -3.24
C PHE A 22 -0.64 4.49 -3.07
N ALA A 23 -1.37 5.33 -3.81
CA ALA A 23 -1.35 6.78 -3.61
C ALA A 23 -1.87 7.16 -2.22
N PHE A 24 -2.94 6.50 -1.76
CA PHE A 24 -3.43 6.64 -0.39
C PHE A 24 -2.37 6.18 0.63
N GLY A 25 -1.70 5.06 0.38
CA GLY A 25 -0.57 4.58 1.19
C GLY A 25 0.56 5.61 1.32
N LEU A 26 0.91 6.30 0.22
CA LEU A 26 1.87 7.41 0.25
C LEU A 26 1.39 8.55 1.17
N THR A 27 0.13 8.96 1.06
CA THR A 27 -0.41 10.03 1.93
C THR A 27 -0.37 9.64 3.40
N ALA A 28 -0.69 8.39 3.73
CA ALA A 28 -0.60 7.88 5.10
C ALA A 28 0.85 7.88 5.60
N CYS A 29 1.82 7.53 4.75
CA CYS A 29 3.25 7.61 5.08
C CYS A 29 3.66 9.06 5.36
N THR A 30 3.27 10.01 4.51
CA THR A 30 3.56 11.43 4.69
C THR A 30 2.98 11.95 5.99
N VAL A 31 1.71 11.68 6.28
CA VAL A 31 1.07 12.08 7.54
C VAL A 31 1.82 11.50 8.75
N THR A 32 2.23 10.23 8.67
CA THR A 32 2.98 9.59 9.75
C THR A 32 4.36 10.23 9.96
N ILE A 33 5.09 10.53 8.87
CA ILE A 33 6.39 11.21 8.95
C ILE A 33 6.22 12.57 9.61
N VAL A 34 5.22 13.36 9.20
CA VAL A 34 4.93 14.66 9.80
C VAL A 34 4.58 14.50 11.29
N ALA A 35 3.74 13.53 11.65
CA ALA A 35 3.38 13.26 13.04
C ALA A 35 4.58 12.81 13.90
N LEU A 36 5.54 12.09 13.32
CA LEU A 36 6.76 11.64 14.01
C LEU A 36 7.78 12.78 14.19
N VAL A 37 7.93 13.65 13.18
CA VAL A 37 8.87 14.79 13.23
C VAL A 37 8.35 15.89 14.16
N PHE A 38 7.04 16.12 14.18
CA PHE A 38 6.38 17.09 15.05
C PHE A 38 5.74 16.42 16.28
N SER A 39 6.41 15.43 16.88
CA SER A 39 5.93 14.77 18.09
C SER A 39 5.74 15.78 19.23
N GLY A 40 4.59 15.74 19.92
CA GLY A 40 4.18 16.73 20.91
C GLY A 40 3.28 17.86 20.37
N GLY A 41 2.92 17.83 19.09
CA GLY A 41 2.05 18.80 18.43
C GLY A 41 0.59 18.35 18.26
N VAL A 42 -0.20 19.15 17.54
CA VAL A 42 -1.64 18.91 17.29
C VAL A 42 -1.90 17.57 16.55
N LEU A 43 -0.90 17.04 15.84
CA LEU A 43 -0.99 15.75 15.14
C LEU A 43 -0.88 14.53 16.05
N ASP A 44 -0.60 14.68 17.35
CA ASP A 44 -0.65 13.53 18.27
C ASP A 44 -2.04 12.92 18.39
N GLY A 45 -3.09 13.70 18.04
CA GLY A 45 -4.45 13.18 17.88
C GLY A 45 -4.56 12.04 16.86
N VAL A 46 -3.68 12.00 15.85
CA VAL A 46 -3.67 10.94 14.84
C VAL A 46 -3.34 9.58 15.46
N TRP A 47 -2.53 9.57 16.52
CA TRP A 47 -2.16 8.35 17.23
C TRP A 47 -3.32 7.76 18.04
N LYS A 48 -4.37 8.54 18.34
CA LYS A 48 -5.59 8.00 18.95
C LYS A 48 -6.38 7.10 17.99
N LEU A 49 -6.22 7.28 16.68
CA LEU A 49 -6.84 6.41 15.68
C LEU A 49 -6.13 5.06 15.60
N ASN A 50 -4.82 5.03 15.80
CA ASN A 50 -4.02 3.81 15.79
C ASN A 50 -2.90 3.87 16.85
N PRO A 51 -3.24 3.64 18.13
CA PRO A 51 -2.26 3.71 19.22
C PRO A 51 -1.20 2.61 19.12
N GLU A 52 -1.54 1.51 18.45
CA GLU A 52 -0.63 0.39 18.25
C GLU A 52 0.47 0.70 17.24
N ALA A 53 0.14 1.43 16.17
CA ALA A 53 1.15 1.94 15.25
C ALA A 53 2.12 2.87 15.97
N HIS A 54 1.62 3.74 16.86
CA HIS A 54 2.47 4.62 17.66
C HIS A 54 3.45 3.83 18.53
N ALA A 55 2.97 2.82 19.26
CA ALA A 55 3.82 1.96 20.07
C ALA A 55 4.89 1.21 19.24
N GLY A 56 4.54 0.79 18.02
CA GLY A 56 5.48 0.20 17.07
C GLY A 56 6.62 1.15 16.69
N PHE A 57 6.29 2.39 16.30
CA PHE A 57 7.30 3.39 15.94
C PHE A 57 8.17 3.81 17.13
N GLN A 58 7.60 3.93 18.33
CA GLN A 58 8.35 4.23 19.56
C GLN A 58 9.41 3.17 19.88
N ARG A 59 9.13 1.88 19.64
CA ARG A 59 10.11 0.79 19.87
C ARG A 59 11.31 0.84 18.94
N ILE A 60 11.11 1.30 17.71
CA ILE A 60 12.17 1.40 16.69
C ILE A 60 12.94 2.72 16.85
N GLY A 61 12.27 3.75 17.37
CA GLY A 61 12.79 5.11 17.52
C GLY A 61 12.42 6.01 16.35
N THR A 62 12.33 7.32 16.61
CA THR A 62 11.78 8.30 15.66
C THR A 62 12.56 8.35 14.34
N LEU A 63 13.90 8.41 14.39
CA LEU A 63 14.73 8.55 13.19
C LEU A 63 14.58 7.35 12.25
N TRP A 64 14.66 6.14 12.80
CA TRP A 64 14.48 4.89 12.06
C TRP A 64 13.06 4.72 11.53
N SER A 65 12.06 5.14 12.30
CA SER A 65 10.65 5.13 11.88
C SER A 65 10.40 6.06 10.69
N VAL A 66 10.98 7.26 10.71
CA VAL A 66 10.91 8.21 9.58
C VAL A 66 11.58 7.62 8.34
N LEU A 67 12.79 7.04 8.48
CA LEU A 67 13.47 6.39 7.36
C LEU A 67 12.66 5.23 6.78
N LEU A 68 12.08 4.39 7.63
CA LEU A 68 11.20 3.30 7.22
C LEU A 68 10.00 3.83 6.44
N MET A 69 9.30 4.84 6.97
CA MET A 69 8.13 5.41 6.31
C MET A 69 8.48 6.14 5.01
N LEU A 70 9.68 6.72 4.89
CA LEU A 70 10.17 7.28 3.63
C LEU A 70 10.39 6.19 2.58
N VAL A 71 11.01 5.07 2.95
CA VAL A 71 11.21 3.94 2.04
C VAL A 71 9.87 3.36 1.59
N VAL A 72 8.94 3.14 2.52
CA VAL A 72 7.59 2.65 2.21
C VAL A 72 6.84 3.65 1.34
N GLY A 73 6.88 4.93 1.67
CA GLY A 73 6.26 6.00 0.89
C GLY A 73 6.79 6.05 -0.54
N MET A 74 8.12 6.00 -0.73
CA MET A 74 8.74 5.95 -2.05
C MET A 74 8.35 4.70 -2.83
N ALA A 75 8.28 3.54 -2.17
CA ALA A 75 7.83 2.29 -2.78
C ALA A 75 6.37 2.39 -3.24
N CYS A 76 5.48 2.95 -2.41
CA CYS A 76 4.09 3.22 -2.74
C CYS A 76 3.95 4.21 -3.91
N ALA A 77 4.73 5.29 -3.92
CA ALA A 77 4.76 6.25 -5.02
C ALA A 77 5.21 5.58 -6.33
N ALA A 78 6.28 4.79 -6.28
CA ALA A 78 6.80 4.05 -7.44
C ALA A 78 5.80 2.99 -7.93
N ALA A 79 5.13 2.28 -7.03
CA ALA A 79 4.09 1.31 -7.38
C ALA A 79 2.87 1.98 -8.02
N SER A 80 2.38 3.08 -7.43
CA SER A 80 1.26 3.87 -7.97
C SER A 80 1.59 4.40 -9.37
N TYR A 81 2.76 5.01 -9.54
CA TYR A 81 3.22 5.53 -10.83
C TYR A 81 3.39 4.41 -11.86
N GLY A 82 4.02 3.30 -11.47
CA GLY A 82 4.25 2.15 -12.33
C GLY A 82 2.93 1.49 -12.78
N LEU A 83 1.94 1.36 -11.89
CA LEU A 83 0.61 0.84 -12.21
C LEU A 83 -0.17 1.81 -13.11
N ALA A 84 -0.15 3.11 -12.81
CA ALA A 84 -0.81 4.13 -13.64
C ALA A 84 -0.24 4.19 -15.07
N LYS A 85 1.04 3.87 -15.24
CA LYS A 85 1.71 3.76 -16.55
C LYS A 85 1.66 2.36 -17.16
N GLY A 86 0.99 1.39 -16.52
CA GLY A 86 0.90 0.01 -17.01
C GLY A 86 2.23 -0.74 -17.10
N ARG A 87 3.26 -0.32 -16.34
CA ARG A 87 4.60 -0.90 -16.40
C ARG A 87 4.73 -2.17 -15.57
N TRP A 88 5.43 -3.15 -16.12
CA TRP A 88 5.67 -4.45 -15.49
C TRP A 88 6.40 -4.36 -14.13
N TRP A 89 7.34 -3.42 -13.98
CA TRP A 89 8.06 -3.21 -12.72
C TRP A 89 7.15 -2.65 -11.61
N GLY A 90 6.21 -1.77 -11.94
CA GLY A 90 5.19 -1.28 -11.00
C GLY A 90 4.32 -2.41 -10.46
N ARG A 91 4.00 -3.38 -11.32
CA ARG A 91 3.26 -4.60 -10.92
C ARG A 91 4.06 -5.46 -9.95
N ARG A 92 5.37 -5.63 -10.18
CA ARG A 92 6.25 -6.39 -9.29
C ARG A 92 6.42 -5.70 -7.93
N LEU A 93 6.56 -4.38 -7.92
CA LEU A 93 6.58 -3.59 -6.68
C LEU A 93 5.27 -3.71 -5.91
N ALA A 94 4.13 -3.56 -6.59
CA ALA A 94 2.82 -3.67 -5.97
C ALA A 94 2.61 -5.03 -5.30
N ILE A 95 2.96 -6.12 -5.98
CA ILE A 95 2.91 -7.48 -5.42
C ILE A 95 3.82 -7.59 -4.20
N GLY A 96 5.07 -7.11 -4.30
CA GLY A 96 6.02 -7.14 -3.18
C GLY A 96 5.49 -6.42 -1.95
N ILE A 97 4.99 -5.18 -2.11
CA ILE A 97 4.44 -4.39 -1.01
C ILE A 97 3.22 -5.08 -0.40
N LEU A 98 2.31 -5.62 -1.23
CA LEU A 98 1.13 -6.34 -0.73
C LEU A 98 1.51 -7.60 0.06
N ILE A 99 2.51 -8.37 -0.40
CA ILE A 99 3.00 -9.55 0.33
C ILE A 99 3.59 -9.14 1.68
N VAL A 100 4.44 -8.10 1.71
CA VAL A 100 5.02 -7.60 2.96
C VAL A 100 3.94 -7.12 3.93
N ASN A 101 2.93 -6.38 3.43
CA ASN A 101 1.78 -5.98 4.24
C ASN A 101 1.01 -7.21 4.77
N LEU A 102 0.80 -8.24 3.95
CA LEU A 102 0.13 -9.47 4.38
C LEU A 102 0.90 -10.21 5.48
N ILE A 103 2.24 -10.26 5.37
CA ILE A 103 3.11 -10.83 6.40
C ILE A 103 2.98 -10.03 7.71
N GLY A 104 2.96 -8.69 7.61
CA GLY A 104 2.72 -7.81 8.75
C GLY A 104 1.37 -8.06 9.42
N ASP A 105 0.31 -8.18 8.62
CA ASP A 105 -1.04 -8.48 9.10
C ASP A 105 -1.13 -9.87 9.75
N CYS A 106 -0.48 -10.89 9.17
CA CYS A 106 -0.34 -12.24 9.75
C CYS A 106 0.40 -12.21 11.10
N ALA A 107 1.51 -11.47 11.19
CA ALA A 107 2.27 -11.33 12.42
C ALA A 107 1.43 -10.62 13.50
N ASN A 108 0.69 -9.58 13.13
CA ASN A 108 -0.22 -8.90 14.05
C ASN A 108 -1.38 -9.82 14.49
N ALA A 109 -1.98 -10.58 13.57
CA ALA A 109 -3.07 -11.50 13.89
C ALA A 109 -2.61 -12.64 14.84
N THR A 110 -1.41 -13.18 14.62
CA THR A 110 -0.86 -14.28 15.44
C THR A 110 -0.33 -13.81 16.79
N VAL A 111 0.38 -12.67 16.85
CA VAL A 111 0.98 -12.14 18.09
C VAL A 111 -0.06 -11.43 18.97
N ARG A 112 -1.04 -10.74 18.37
CA ARG A 112 -1.97 -9.86 19.12
C ARG A 112 -3.43 -10.32 19.12
N ARG A 113 -3.80 -11.39 18.38
CA ARG A 113 -5.18 -11.91 18.25
C ARG A 113 -6.23 -10.83 17.95
N ASP A 114 -5.84 -9.78 17.23
CA ASP A 114 -6.75 -8.69 16.92
C ASP A 114 -7.68 -9.09 15.76
N PRO A 115 -9.02 -9.14 15.95
CA PRO A 115 -9.95 -9.53 14.88
C PRO A 115 -10.01 -8.51 13.73
N ARG A 116 -9.46 -7.30 13.90
CA ARG A 116 -9.47 -6.26 12.86
C ARG A 116 -8.51 -6.55 11.70
N THR A 117 -7.38 -7.20 11.95
CA THR A 117 -6.43 -7.61 10.89
C THR A 117 -6.95 -8.75 10.02
N LEU A 118 -8.00 -9.45 10.46
CA LEU A 118 -8.65 -10.50 9.68
C LEU A 118 -9.32 -9.98 8.40
N ILE A 119 -9.66 -8.68 8.34
CA ILE A 119 -10.32 -8.05 7.18
C ILE A 119 -9.28 -7.66 6.11
N GLY A 120 -8.07 -7.26 6.53
CA GLY A 120 -6.97 -6.92 5.63
C GLY A 120 -6.46 -8.12 4.83
N LEU A 121 -6.44 -9.29 5.45
CA LEU A 121 -5.95 -10.55 4.86
C LEU A 121 -6.67 -10.97 3.57
N PRO A 122 -8.03 -11.10 3.53
CA PRO A 122 -8.73 -11.49 2.32
C PRO A 122 -8.67 -10.42 1.24
N ILE A 123 -8.70 -9.13 1.61
CA ILE A 123 -8.63 -8.01 0.66
C ILE A 123 -7.25 -7.95 0.02
N GLY A 124 -6.18 -7.97 0.83
CA GLY A 124 -4.80 -7.99 0.36
C GLY A 124 -4.51 -9.23 -0.47
N GLY A 125 -4.98 -10.40 -0.04
CA GLY A 125 -4.86 -11.66 -0.79
C GLY A 125 -5.55 -11.58 -2.17
N ALA A 126 -6.77 -11.07 -2.23
CA ALA A 126 -7.48 -10.87 -3.48
C ALA A 126 -6.75 -9.91 -4.44
N MET A 127 -6.17 -8.82 -3.91
CA MET A 127 -5.36 -7.88 -4.68
C MET A 127 -4.10 -8.53 -5.25
N VAL A 128 -3.41 -9.38 -4.48
CA VAL A 128 -2.23 -10.13 -4.94
C VAL A 128 -2.62 -11.11 -6.05
N VAL A 129 -3.71 -11.87 -5.88
CA VAL A 129 -4.21 -12.80 -6.91
C VAL A 129 -4.60 -12.05 -8.18
N TYR A 130 -5.19 -10.86 -8.07
CA TYR A 130 -5.55 -10.03 -9.22
C TYR A 130 -4.33 -9.49 -9.97
N LEU A 131 -3.27 -9.10 -9.25
CA LEU A 131 -1.99 -8.64 -9.82
C LEU A 131 -1.11 -9.78 -10.33
N TRP A 132 -1.33 -11.00 -9.84
CA TRP A 132 -0.59 -12.17 -10.25
C TRP A 132 -0.73 -12.36 -11.77
N PRO A 133 0.35 -12.65 -12.51
CA PRO A 133 0.21 -12.99 -13.91
C PRO A 133 -0.68 -14.22 -14.00
N ARG A 134 -1.90 -14.04 -14.51
CA ARG A 134 -2.64 -15.13 -15.13
C ARG A 134 -1.81 -15.54 -16.33
N ARG A 135 -0.98 -16.56 -16.11
CA ARG A 135 -0.13 -17.21 -17.11
C ARG A 135 -0.94 -18.28 -17.86
N GLU A 136 -2.23 -18.03 -18.07
CA GLU A 136 -3.10 -18.93 -18.80
C GLU A 136 -3.89 -18.14 -19.82
N GLU A 137 -3.25 -17.87 -20.97
CA GLU A 137 -3.79 -18.15 -22.32
C GLU A 137 -2.80 -17.63 -23.36
N GLU A 138 -1.91 -18.54 -23.78
CA GLU A 138 -1.15 -18.64 -25.04
C GLU A 138 -0.14 -19.77 -24.77
N ARG A 139 -0.47 -21.04 -24.96
CA ARG A 139 -0.51 -21.74 -26.27
C ARG A 139 0.48 -21.17 -27.28
#